data_AF-A0A7X8KQ28-F1
#
_entry.id   AF-A0A7X8KQ28-F1
#
_cell.length_a   1.000
_cell.length_b   1.000
_cell.length_c   1.000
_cell.angle_alpha   90.00
_cell.angle_beta   90.00
_cell.angle_gamma   90.00
#
_symmetry.space_group_name_H-M   'P 1'
#
loop_
_entity.id
_entity.type
_entity.pdbx_description
1 polymer ?
#
loop_
_entity_poly.entity_id
_entity_poly.type
_entity_poly.pdbx_seq_one_letter_code
_entity_poly.pdbx_strand_id
1 'polypeptide(L)' 'MSKAVINPTFCKGCGICIDVCPKGLIQIGDRVNAKGHFYAVQENEEACTACKLCAIMCPDAAIEVFKF' A
#
# COMPACT_ATOMS: atom_id res chain seq x y z
N MET A 1 9.87 -1.24 -13.77
CA MET A 1 8.55 -1.77 -13.37
C MET A 1 7.99 -0.93 -12.24
N SER A 2 6.79 -0.39 -12.42
CA SER A 2 6.14 0.52 -11.46
C SER A 2 5.67 -0.22 -10.21
N LYS A 3 5.74 0.39 -9.02
CA LYS A 3 5.25 -0.24 -7.77
C LYS A 3 4.94 0.75 -6.65
N ALA A 4 4.19 0.29 -5.66
CA ALA A 4 3.86 0.96 -4.41
C ALA A 4 4.48 0.18 -3.24
N VAL A 5 5.29 0.85 -2.44
CA VAL A 5 5.95 0.28 -1.26
C VAL A 5 5.29 0.85 -0.02
N ILE A 6 4.77 -0.03 0.85
CA ILE A 6 4.11 0.36 2.09
C ILE A 6 5.14 0.28 3.23
N ASN A 7 5.31 1.37 3.98
CA ASN A 7 6.16 1.42 5.16
C ASN A 7 5.39 0.90 6.39
N PRO A 8 5.76 -0.26 6.95
CA PRO A 8 5.05 -0.87 8.07
C PRO A 8 5.15 -0.04 9.37
N THR A 9 6.11 0.86 9.50
CA THR A 9 6.23 1.74 10.69
C THR A 9 5.09 2.76 10.80
N PHE A 10 4.57 3.19 9.64
CA PHE A 10 3.51 4.20 9.54
C PHE A 10 2.14 3.58 9.25
N CYS A 11 2.08 2.47 8.52
CA CYS A 11 0.82 1.83 8.17
C CYS A 11 0.07 1.31 9.40
N LYS A 12 -1.22 1.64 9.48
CA LYS A 12 -2.15 1.19 10.54
C LYS A 12 -3.13 0.10 10.10
N GLY A 13 -3.04 -0.36 8.85
CA GLY A 13 -3.94 -1.40 8.34
C GLY A 13 -5.39 -0.96 8.11
N CYS A 14 -5.65 0.33 7.88
CA CYS A 14 -7.02 0.86 7.77
C CYS A 14 -7.80 0.45 6.50
N GLY A 15 -7.13 -0.13 5.50
CA GLY A 15 -7.79 -0.63 4.29
C GLY A 15 -8.13 0.41 3.21
N ILE A 16 -8.02 1.72 3.46
CA ILE A 16 -8.37 2.76 2.47
C ILE A 16 -7.64 2.58 1.12
N CYS A 17 -6.36 2.21 1.16
CA CYS A 17 -5.56 1.96 -0.05
C CYS A 17 -6.05 0.76 -0.88
N ILE A 18 -6.78 -0.18 -0.27
CA ILE A 18 -7.40 -1.33 -0.94
C ILE A 18 -8.57 -0.85 -1.79
N ASP A 19 -9.49 -0.10 -1.17
CA ASP A 19 -10.72 0.38 -1.83
C ASP A 19 -10.44 1.29 -3.03
N VAL A 20 -9.36 2.09 -2.95
CA VAL A 20 -9.02 3.07 -3.99
C VAL A 20 -8.07 2.53 -5.06
N CYS A 21 -7.55 1.30 -4.92
CA CYS A 21 -6.66 0.73 -5.91
C CYS A 21 -7.48 0.23 -7.12
N PRO A 22 -7.42 0.88 -8.30
CA PRO A 22 -8.25 0.50 -9.44
C PRO A 22 -7.88 -0.87 -10.04
N LYS A 23 -6.73 -1.41 -9.65
CA LYS A 23 -6.23 -2.72 -10.08
C LYS A 23 -6.42 -3.79 -9.01
N GLY A 24 -6.94 -3.46 -7.82
CA GLY A 24 -7.11 -4.39 -6.71
C GLY A 24 -5.81 -5.03 -6.22
N LEU A 25 -4.70 -4.29 -6.28
CA LEU A 25 -3.36 -4.82 -6.00
C LEU A 25 -2.90 -4.62 -4.55
N ILE A 26 -3.70 -4.03 -3.69
CA ILE A 26 -3.34 -3.80 -2.29
C ILE A 26 -4.21 -4.71 -1.43
N GLN A 27 -3.62 -5.35 -0.42
CA GLN A 27 -4.35 -6.11 0.59
C GLN A 27 -3.73 -5.93 1.98
N ILE A 28 -4.42 -6.35 3.03
CA ILE A 28 -3.82 -6.48 4.37
C ILE A 28 -2.96 -7.75 4.39
N GLY A 29 -1.69 -7.61 4.74
CA GLY A 29 -0.77 -8.74 4.86
C GLY A 29 -1.00 -9.55 6.15
N ASP A 30 -0.22 -10.62 6.30
CA ASP A 30 -0.27 -11.55 7.43
C ASP A 30 0.72 -11.20 8.56
N ARG A 31 1.58 -10.19 8.35
CA ARG A 31 2.58 -9.75 9.32
C ARG A 31 2.11 -8.56 10.15
N VAL A 32 2.51 -8.57 11.41
CA VAL A 32 2.24 -7.50 12.37
C VAL A 32 3.48 -6.62 12.54
N ASN A 33 3.28 -5.30 12.53
CA ASN A 33 4.36 -4.34 12.78
C ASN A 33 4.63 -4.13 14.29
N ALA A 34 5.65 -3.34 14.65
CA ALA A 34 6.00 -3.05 16.05
C ALA A 34 4.89 -2.36 16.87
N LYS A 35 3.84 -1.84 16.22
CA LYS A 35 2.68 -1.19 16.86
C LYS A 35 1.45 -2.12 16.96
N GLY A 36 1.57 -3.38 16.54
CA GLY A 36 0.46 -4.35 16.60
C GLY A 36 -0.52 -4.31 15.42
N HIS A 37 -0.21 -3.60 14.32
CA HIS A 37 -1.10 -3.56 13.15
C HIS A 37 -0.64 -4.56 12.08
N PHE A 38 -1.61 -5.29 11.50
CA PHE A 38 -1.44 -5.91 10.20
C PHE A 38 -1.37 -4.81 9.14
N TYR A 39 -0.24 -4.70 8.45
CA TYR A 39 -0.02 -3.61 7.51
C TYR A 39 -0.39 -4.02 6.09
N ALA A 40 -0.73 -3.02 5.27
CA ALA A 40 -1.04 -3.23 3.87
C ALA A 40 0.21 -3.63 3.08
N VAL A 41 0.05 -4.51 2.09
CA VAL A 41 1.08 -4.94 1.15
C VAL A 41 0.56 -4.80 -0.28
N GLN A 42 1.47 -4.63 -1.24
CA GLN A 42 1.13 -4.68 -2.65
C GLN A 42 1.38 -6.09 -3.20
N GLU A 43 0.38 -6.64 -3.88
CA GLU A 43 0.49 -7.83 -4.71
C GLU A 43 0.88 -7.48 -6.15
N ASN A 44 1.50 -8.44 -6.83
CA ASN A 44 1.83 -8.38 -8.26
C ASN A 44 2.41 -7.02 -8.68
N GLU A 45 3.67 -6.76 -8.32
CA GLU A 45 4.37 -5.51 -8.63
C GLU A 45 4.24 -5.11 -10.11
N GLU A 46 4.29 -6.09 -11.02
CA GLU A 46 4.26 -5.87 -12.48
C GLU A 46 2.94 -5.28 -12.99
N ALA A 47 1.83 -5.51 -12.29
CA ALA A 47 0.51 -5.01 -12.67
C ALA A 47 0.24 -3.56 -12.24
N CYS A 48 1.11 -2.98 -11.41
CA CYS A 48 0.94 -1.63 -10.90
C CYS A 48 1.17 -0.57 -11.99
N THR A 49 0.27 0.41 -12.09
CA THR A 49 0.33 1.48 -13.10
C THR A 49 0.95 2.78 -12.58
N ALA A 50 1.41 2.80 -11.32
CA ALA A 50 1.89 3.99 -10.62
C ALA A 50 0.90 5.18 -10.67
N CYS A 51 -0.41 4.93 -10.56
CA CYS A 51 -1.45 5.98 -10.55
C CYS A 51 -1.47 6.85 -9.28
N LYS A 52 -0.77 6.44 -8.22
CA LYS A 52 -0.60 7.15 -6.93
C LYS A 52 -1.85 7.29 -6.06
N LEU A 53 -3.02 6.77 -6.46
CA LEU A 53 -4.25 6.88 -5.65
C LEU A 53 -4.09 6.33 -4.22
N CYS A 54 -3.42 5.18 -4.06
CA CYS A 54 -3.14 4.60 -2.75
C CYS A 54 -2.29 5.53 -1.85
N ALA A 55 -1.29 6.21 -2.43
CA ALA A 55 -0.43 7.14 -1.71
C ALA A 55 -1.14 8.45 -1.37
N ILE A 56 -1.92 9.00 -2.29
CA ILE A 56 -2.69 10.24 -2.09
C ILE A 56 -3.74 10.06 -0.98
N MET A 57 -4.39 8.90 -0.94
CA MET A 57 -5.46 8.63 0.02
C MET A 57 -4.97 8.11 1.37
N CYS A 58 -3.67 7.80 1.51
CA CYS A 58 -3.13 7.30 2.76
C CYS A 58 -3.04 8.43 3.79
N PRO A 59 -3.80 8.39 4.90
CA PRO A 59 -3.79 9.47 5.89
C PRO A 59 -2.48 9.55 6.67
N ASP A 60 -1.72 8.45 6.72
CA ASP A 60 -0.46 8.35 7.46
C ASP A 60 0.78 8.53 6.56
N ALA A 61 0.59 8.86 5.27
CA ALA A 61 1.67 8.97 4.29
C ALA A 61 2.60 7.74 4.25
N ALA A 62 2.03 6.55 4.46
CA ALA A 62 2.77 5.31 4.62
C ALA A 62 3.15 4.62 3.30
N ILE A 63 2.83 5.20 2.13
CA ILE A 63 2.97 4.53 0.83
C ILE A 63 3.79 5.40 -0.12
N GLU A 64 4.87 4.85 -0.66
CA GLU A 64 5.69 5.47 -1.69
C GLU A 64 5.46 4.77 -3.03
N VAL A 65 5.37 5.53 -4.13
CA VAL A 65 5.06 4.99 -5.47
C VAL A 65 6.20 5.31 -6.43
N PHE A 66 6.79 4.27 -6.99
CA PHE A 66 7.89 4.32 -7.95
C PHE A 66 7.39 4.03 -9.37
N LYS A 67 7.96 4.73 -10.36
CA LYS A 67 7.74 4.51 -11.79
C LYS A 67 9.10 4.43 -12.48
N PHE A 68 9.33 3.36 -13.21
CA PHE A 68 10.54 3.11 -14.01
C PHE A 68 10.13 2.73 -15.42
#